data_AF-A0A011RG10-F1
#
_entry.id   AF-A0A011RG10-F1
#
_cell.length_a   1.000
_cell.length_b   1.000
_cell.length_c   1.000
_cell.angle_alpha   90.00
_cell.angle_beta   90.00
_cell.angle_gamma   90.00
#
_symmetry.space_group_name_H-M   'P 1'
#
loop_
_entity.id
_entity.type
_entity.pdbx_description
1 polymer ?
#
loop_
_entity_poly.entity_id
_entity_poly.type
_entity_poly.pdbx_seq_one_letter_code
_entity_poly.pdbx_strand_id
1 'polypeptide(L)'
;MKATRTPLAMALLFSLATTAALAADVEVRDAWVRGTVTGQQATGAFLEITSKSGAALVGATSPAAAISEIHEMKMDGGVMKMRPVARLELPAGQPVQLAPGGYHVMLMKLKQPLKKGDSVPLTLHIEGPDKTMQAVEVQAAVRDLTASGSSAGEHGKH
;
A
#
# COMPACT_ATOMS: atom_id res chain seq x y z
N MET A 1 45.83 46.96 17.67
CA MET A 1 44.96 47.30 16.50
C MET A 1 44.09 46.10 16.22
N LYS A 2 42.78 46.33 16.04
CA LYS A 2 41.71 45.32 15.99
C LYS A 2 41.75 44.52 14.68
N ALA A 3 41.51 43.20 14.75
CA ALA A 3 41.11 42.37 13.61
C ALA A 3 40.05 41.37 14.12
N THR A 4 38.78 41.77 14.17
CA THR A 4 37.67 41.50 13.21
C THR A 4 37.19 40.04 13.22
N ARG A 5 35.88 39.90 13.40
CA ARG A 5 35.08 38.69 13.67
C ARG A 5 34.70 37.98 12.36
N THR A 6 34.52 36.66 12.42
CA THR A 6 33.67 35.92 11.47
C THR A 6 33.03 34.73 12.20
N PRO A 7 31.70 34.70 12.40
CA PRO A 7 31.04 33.53 12.97
C PRO A 7 30.72 32.48 11.91
N LEU A 8 30.97 31.25 12.34
CA LEU A 8 30.59 29.95 11.81
C LEU A 8 29.12 29.89 11.34
N ALA A 9 28.89 29.52 10.08
CA ALA A 9 27.59 29.10 9.57
C ALA A 9 27.77 27.85 8.70
N MET A 10 27.75 26.69 9.35
CA MET A 10 27.81 25.38 8.69
C MET A 10 26.37 24.92 8.48
N ALA A 11 25.79 25.31 7.35
CA ALA A 11 24.48 24.82 6.92
C ALA A 11 24.63 23.38 6.40
N LEU A 12 24.32 22.42 7.26
CA LEU A 12 24.25 21.00 6.89
C LEU A 12 22.96 20.78 6.09
N LEU A 13 23.06 20.87 4.77
CA LEU A 13 22.01 20.45 3.83
C LEU A 13 21.82 18.94 3.97
N PHE A 14 20.82 18.54 4.75
CA PHE A 14 20.38 17.16 4.84
C PHE A 14 19.55 16.85 3.59
N SER A 15 20.23 16.51 2.50
CA SER A 15 19.61 15.95 1.31
C SER A 15 19.03 14.59 1.68
N LEU A 16 17.73 14.54 1.95
CA LEU A 16 16.98 13.28 2.03
C LEU A 16 16.97 12.69 0.62
N ALA A 17 17.95 11.85 0.33
CA ALA A 17 17.94 11.00 -0.84
C ALA A 17 16.79 10.01 -0.66
N THR A 18 15.66 10.26 -1.32
CA THR A 18 14.60 9.27 -1.48
C THR A 18 15.15 8.18 -2.40
N THR A 19 15.82 7.18 -1.83
CA THR A 19 16.09 5.93 -2.53
C THR A 19 14.74 5.29 -2.81
N ALA A 20 14.20 5.53 -4.01
CA ALA A 20 13.22 4.64 -4.59
C ALA A 20 13.92 3.27 -4.71
N ALA A 21 13.61 2.37 -3.78
CA ALA A 21 14.12 1.02 -3.80
C ALA A 21 13.56 0.34 -5.06
N LEU A 22 14.33 0.38 -6.15
CA LEU A 22 14.07 -0.39 -7.34
C LEU A 22 14.34 -1.86 -7.00
N ALA A 23 13.32 -2.56 -6.51
CA ALA A 23 13.21 -3.99 -6.76
C ALA A 23 13.15 -4.14 -8.29
N ALA A 24 14.30 -4.33 -8.95
CA ALA A 24 14.43 -4.17 -10.41
C ALA A 24 13.44 -5.03 -11.23
N ASP A 25 12.85 -6.03 -10.60
CA ASP A 25 11.82 -6.92 -11.14
C ASP A 25 10.37 -6.52 -10.83
N VAL A 26 10.10 -5.85 -9.70
CA VAL A 26 8.74 -5.57 -9.22
C VAL A 26 8.43 -4.09 -9.33
N GLU A 27 7.37 -3.76 -10.05
CA GLU A 27 6.84 -2.43 -10.18
C GLU A 27 5.51 -2.31 -9.43
N VAL A 28 5.38 -1.28 -8.60
CA VAL A 28 4.13 -0.96 -7.91
C VAL A 28 3.66 0.41 -8.38
N ARG A 29 2.39 0.48 -8.77
CA ARG A 29 1.74 1.71 -9.26
C ARG A 29 0.48 2.02 -8.47
N ASP A 30 0.12 3.30 -8.50
CA ASP A 30 -1.13 3.81 -7.97
C ASP A 30 -1.45 3.34 -6.56
N ALA A 31 -0.44 3.30 -5.67
CA ALA A 31 -0.66 2.88 -4.29
C ALA A 31 -1.49 3.92 -3.53
N TRP A 32 -2.59 3.48 -2.93
CA TRP A 32 -3.47 4.32 -2.12
C TRP A 32 -4.16 3.54 -1.02
N VAL A 33 -4.57 4.26 0.03
CA VAL A 33 -5.33 3.69 1.16
C VAL A 33 -6.67 4.39 1.25
N ARG A 34 -7.73 3.64 1.53
CA ARG A 34 -9.03 4.25 1.82
C ARG A 34 -8.97 4.94 3.16
N GLY A 35 -9.34 6.23 3.18
CA GLY A 35 -9.47 7.01 4.40
C GLY A 35 -10.45 6.38 5.37
N THR A 36 -10.37 6.79 6.64
CA THR A 36 -11.16 6.22 7.73
C THR A 36 -11.82 7.31 8.56
N VAL A 37 -12.96 6.98 9.16
CA VAL A 37 -13.62 7.84 10.16
C VAL A 37 -13.13 7.53 11.58
N THR A 38 -13.35 8.44 12.51
CA THR A 38 -13.09 8.21 13.94
C THR A 38 -13.77 6.93 14.42
N GLY A 39 -13.03 6.07 15.11
CA GLY A 39 -13.53 4.78 15.63
C GLY A 39 -13.42 3.61 14.65
N GLN A 40 -13.19 3.84 13.35
CA GLN A 40 -12.92 2.76 12.40
C GLN A 40 -11.54 2.15 12.66
N GLN A 41 -11.50 0.84 12.86
CA GLN A 41 -10.28 0.11 13.27
C GLN A 41 -9.59 -0.62 12.11
N ALA A 42 -10.16 -0.57 10.91
CA ALA A 42 -9.66 -1.31 9.77
C ALA A 42 -9.96 -0.61 8.45
N THR A 43 -9.07 -0.76 7.46
CA THR A 43 -9.23 -0.21 6.10
C THR A 43 -8.51 -1.06 5.06
N GLY A 44 -8.79 -0.80 3.78
CA GLY A 44 -8.11 -1.43 2.65
C GLY A 44 -7.08 -0.50 2.02
N ALA A 45 -5.94 -1.08 1.66
CA ALA A 45 -4.94 -0.49 0.78
C ALA A 45 -4.96 -1.20 -0.58
N PHE A 46 -4.80 -0.40 -1.63
CA PHE A 46 -5.03 -0.73 -3.02
C PHE A 46 -3.87 -0.22 -3.86
N LEU A 47 -3.52 -0.95 -4.89
CA LEU A 47 -2.34 -0.71 -5.71
C LEU A 47 -2.37 -1.67 -6.91
N GLU A 48 -1.52 -1.42 -7.89
CA GLU A 48 -1.23 -2.36 -8.97
C GLU A 48 0.21 -2.88 -8.81
N ILE A 49 0.42 -4.19 -8.91
CA ILE A 49 1.76 -4.80 -8.87
C ILE A 49 2.00 -5.52 -10.19
N THR A 50 3.17 -5.28 -10.79
CA THR A 50 3.67 -6.08 -11.92
C THR A 50 5.03 -6.64 -11.55
N SER A 51 5.25 -7.94 -11.73
CA SER A 51 6.58 -8.55 -11.67
C SER A 51 7.03 -8.91 -13.08
N LYS A 52 8.25 -8.55 -13.47
CA LYS A 52 8.78 -8.85 -14.82
C LYS A 52 9.08 -10.34 -14.99
N SER A 53 9.64 -10.98 -13.97
CA SER A 53 10.05 -12.40 -14.03
C SER A 53 9.01 -13.37 -13.44
N GLY A 54 7.93 -12.84 -12.87
CA GLY A 54 6.94 -13.60 -12.11
C GLY A 54 7.36 -13.73 -10.65
N ALA A 55 6.40 -13.58 -9.74
CA ALA A 55 6.63 -13.60 -8.30
C ALA A 55 5.33 -13.93 -7.55
N ALA A 56 5.33 -13.82 -6.23
CA ALA A 56 4.11 -13.81 -5.44
C ALA A 56 4.19 -12.78 -4.31
N LEU A 57 3.08 -12.07 -4.08
CA LEU A 57 2.89 -11.27 -2.88
C LEU A 57 2.47 -12.22 -1.74
N VAL A 58 3.32 -12.36 -0.73
CA VAL A 58 3.11 -13.29 0.40
C VAL A 58 2.76 -12.57 1.71
N GLY A 59 2.84 -11.24 1.72
CA GLY A 59 2.37 -10.45 2.84
C GLY A 59 2.53 -8.96 2.61
N ALA A 60 2.04 -8.19 3.58
CA ALA A 60 2.30 -6.76 3.66
C ALA A 60 2.40 -6.36 5.14
N THR A 61 3.12 -5.29 5.43
CA THR A 61 3.21 -4.71 6.77
C THR A 61 3.14 -3.19 6.69
N SER A 62 2.59 -2.56 7.72
CA SER A 62 2.54 -1.10 7.83
C SER A 62 2.71 -0.65 9.28
N PRO A 63 3.47 0.43 9.56
CA PRO A 63 3.51 1.01 10.89
C PRO A 63 2.15 1.62 11.32
N ALA A 64 1.24 1.89 10.38
CA ALA A 64 -0.08 2.48 10.66
C ALA A 64 -1.08 1.48 11.29
N ALA A 65 -0.83 0.18 11.18
CA ALA A 65 -1.70 -0.89 11.63
C ALA A 65 -0.93 -1.90 12.50
N ALA A 66 -1.60 -2.61 13.39
CA ALA A 66 -0.95 -3.70 14.12
C ALA A 66 -0.98 -5.03 13.33
N ILE A 67 -1.94 -5.17 12.42
CA ILE A 67 -2.12 -6.38 11.59
C ILE A 67 -2.29 -5.92 10.14
N SER A 68 -1.66 -6.64 9.22
CA SER A 68 -1.74 -6.40 7.78
C SER A 68 -1.82 -7.75 7.08
N GLU A 69 -2.87 -7.95 6.29
CA GLU A 69 -3.16 -9.22 5.61
C GLU A 69 -3.55 -8.96 4.15
N ILE A 70 -3.35 -9.93 3.28
CA ILE A 70 -3.87 -9.87 1.91
C ILE A 70 -5.25 -10.51 1.93
N HIS A 71 -6.26 -9.81 1.46
CA HIS A 71 -7.63 -10.29 1.42
C HIS A 71 -8.13 -10.35 -0.01
N GLU A 72 -9.03 -11.27 -0.28
CA GLU A 72 -9.77 -11.34 -1.53
C GLU A 72 -11.27 -11.28 -1.28
N MET A 73 -11.98 -10.70 -2.25
CA MET A 73 -13.42 -10.65 -2.30
C MET A 73 -13.90 -11.66 -3.34
N LYS A 74 -14.63 -12.69 -2.92
CA LYS A 74 -15.12 -13.74 -3.82
C LYS A 74 -16.60 -14.02 -3.60
N MET A 75 -17.33 -14.21 -4.69
CA MET A 75 -18.72 -14.67 -4.66
C MET A 75 -18.74 -16.14 -4.24
N ASP A 76 -19.42 -16.46 -3.14
CA ASP A 76 -19.60 -17.81 -2.62
C ASP A 76 -21.07 -17.99 -2.25
N GLY A 77 -21.78 -18.84 -3.01
CA GLY A 77 -23.20 -19.09 -2.78
C GLY A 77 -24.09 -17.85 -2.91
N GLY A 78 -23.76 -16.91 -3.80
CA GLY A 78 -24.51 -15.67 -4.00
C GLY A 78 -24.18 -14.54 -3.02
N VAL A 79 -23.25 -14.77 -2.09
CA VAL A 79 -22.78 -13.77 -1.12
C VAL A 79 -21.33 -13.40 -1.42
N MET A 80 -21.02 -12.11 -1.46
CA MET A 80 -19.63 -11.64 -1.52
C MET A 80 -18.97 -11.85 -0.16
N LYS A 81 -17.93 -12.68 -0.11
CA LYS A 81 -17.14 -12.95 1.10
C LYS A 81 -15.75 -12.35 0.97
N MET A 82 -15.33 -11.65 2.03
CA MET A 82 -13.96 -11.20 2.21
C MET A 82 -13.19 -12.27 2.99
N ARG A 83 -12.04 -12.73 2.48
CA ARG A 83 -11.23 -13.75 3.15
C ARG A 83 -9.73 -13.47 3.01
N PRO A 84 -8.92 -13.77 4.04
CA PRO A 84 -7.48 -13.68 3.94
C PRO A 84 -6.92 -14.73 2.98
N VAL A 85 -5.86 -14.37 2.27
CA VAL A 85 -5.05 -15.25 1.42
C VAL A 85 -3.59 -15.14 1.84
N ALA A 86 -2.92 -16.28 1.95
CA ALA A 86 -1.51 -16.32 2.36
C ALA A 86 -0.55 -15.93 1.24
N ARG A 87 -1.01 -16.01 -0.01
CA ARG A 87 -0.20 -15.81 -1.21
C ARG A 87 -1.09 -15.33 -2.35
N LEU A 88 -0.64 -14.30 -3.05
CA LEU A 88 -1.22 -13.80 -4.29
C LEU A 88 -0.17 -13.92 -5.39
N GLU A 89 -0.44 -14.76 -6.38
CA GLU A 89 0.45 -14.94 -7.53
C GLU A 89 0.54 -13.66 -8.38
N LEU A 90 1.74 -13.33 -8.81
CA LEU A 90 2.06 -12.21 -9.70
C LEU A 90 2.66 -12.80 -10.99
N PRO A 91 1.84 -13.12 -12.01
CA PRO A 91 2.34 -13.71 -13.24
C PRO A 91 3.32 -12.77 -13.95
N ALA A 92 4.35 -13.33 -14.59
CA ALA A 92 5.39 -12.57 -15.26
C ALA A 92 4.82 -11.62 -16.33
N GLY A 93 5.20 -10.34 -16.23
CA GLY A 93 4.78 -9.26 -17.13
C GLY A 93 3.31 -8.88 -17.04
N GLN A 94 2.52 -9.48 -16.15
CA GLN A 94 1.09 -9.20 -16.02
C GLN A 94 0.83 -8.31 -14.80
N PRO A 95 0.11 -7.18 -14.98
CA PRO A 95 -0.32 -6.38 -13.86
C PRO A 95 -1.42 -7.12 -13.08
N VAL A 96 -1.23 -7.20 -11.76
CA VAL A 96 -2.22 -7.70 -10.81
C VAL A 96 -2.75 -6.51 -10.02
N GLN A 97 -4.05 -6.29 -10.11
CA GLN A 97 -4.70 -5.16 -9.51
C GLN A 97 -5.33 -5.52 -8.16
N LEU A 98 -4.88 -4.82 -7.12
CA LEU A 98 -5.50 -4.82 -5.80
C LEU A 98 -6.47 -3.63 -5.74
N ALA A 99 -7.75 -3.88 -6.00
CA ALA A 99 -8.79 -2.86 -6.09
C ALA A 99 -10.02 -3.21 -5.22
N PRO A 100 -10.86 -2.21 -4.88
CA PRO A 100 -12.12 -2.44 -4.18
C PRO A 100 -12.97 -3.50 -4.89
N GLY A 101 -13.44 -4.50 -4.14
CA GLY A 101 -14.22 -5.62 -4.70
C GLY A 101 -13.39 -6.78 -5.25
N GLY A 102 -12.06 -6.68 -5.24
CA GLY A 102 -11.12 -7.75 -5.57
C GLY A 102 -10.11 -7.99 -4.45
N TYR A 103 -8.84 -8.19 -4.83
CA TYR A 103 -7.74 -8.28 -3.88
C TYR A 103 -7.44 -6.93 -3.22
N HIS A 104 -7.01 -6.93 -1.97
CA HIS A 104 -6.55 -5.73 -1.28
C HIS A 104 -5.67 -6.09 -0.08
N VAL A 105 -4.85 -5.15 0.38
CA VAL A 105 -4.14 -5.28 1.66
C VAL A 105 -5.05 -4.73 2.75
N MET A 106 -5.54 -5.62 3.61
CA MET A 106 -6.36 -5.27 4.76
C MET A 106 -5.46 -4.83 5.91
N LEU A 107 -5.63 -3.57 6.36
CA LEU A 107 -4.97 -2.99 7.52
C LEU A 107 -5.94 -3.03 8.70
N MET A 108 -5.57 -3.70 9.80
CA MET A 108 -6.43 -3.90 10.96
C MET A 108 -5.75 -3.43 12.25
N LYS A 109 -6.57 -3.07 13.25
CA LYS A 109 -6.13 -2.44 14.49
C LYS A 109 -5.29 -1.19 14.18
N LEU A 110 -5.92 -0.27 13.43
CA LEU A 110 -5.32 1.01 13.07
C LEU A 110 -4.95 1.79 14.34
N LYS A 111 -3.73 2.33 14.36
CA LYS A 111 -3.23 3.09 15.52
C LYS A 111 -3.85 4.48 15.62
N GLN A 112 -4.30 5.01 14.50
CA GLN A 112 -4.98 6.30 14.39
C GLN A 112 -5.87 6.33 13.14
N PRO A 113 -6.88 7.22 13.09
CA PRO A 113 -7.63 7.47 11.87
C PRO A 113 -6.72 7.99 10.75
N LEU A 114 -6.91 7.46 9.54
CA LEU A 114 -6.23 7.89 8.32
C LEU A 114 -7.12 8.87 7.55
N LYS A 115 -6.64 10.08 7.29
CA LYS A 115 -7.39 11.16 6.63
C LYS A 115 -6.83 11.45 5.25
N LYS A 116 -7.68 11.98 4.36
CA LYS A 116 -7.25 12.41 3.02
C LYS A 116 -6.04 13.34 3.12
N GLY A 117 -5.02 13.08 2.29
CA GLY A 117 -3.78 13.84 2.26
C GLY A 117 -2.68 13.25 3.16
N ASP A 118 -3.00 12.31 4.04
CA ASP A 118 -2.00 11.51 4.73
C ASP A 118 -1.30 10.56 3.75
N SER A 119 -0.11 10.09 4.14
CA SER A 119 0.61 9.02 3.44
C SER A 119 0.83 7.85 4.40
N VAL A 120 0.54 6.64 3.93
CA VAL A 120 0.72 5.40 4.69
C VAL A 120 1.89 4.63 4.09
N PRO A 121 2.99 4.43 4.85
CA PRO A 121 4.04 3.53 4.45
C PRO A 121 3.52 2.09 4.43
N LEU A 122 3.75 1.38 3.33
CA LEU A 122 3.47 -0.05 3.18
C LEU A 122 4.77 -0.74 2.75
N THR A 123 5.06 -1.87 3.38
CA THR A 123 6.12 -2.78 2.95
C THR A 123 5.46 -4.05 2.44
N LEU A 124 5.61 -4.33 1.16
CA LEU A 124 5.12 -5.54 0.50
C LEU A 124 6.20 -6.62 0.56
N HIS A 125 5.82 -7.82 0.98
CA HIS A 125 6.72 -8.97 1.03
C HIS A 125 6.50 -9.81 -0.22
N ILE A 126 7.48 -9.79 -1.11
CA ILE A 126 7.45 -10.48 -2.40
C ILE A 126 8.37 -11.69 -2.35
N GLU A 127 7.87 -12.85 -2.76
CA GLU A 127 8.67 -14.04 -3.02
C GLU A 127 8.93 -14.16 -4.51
N GLY A 128 10.20 -14.11 -4.92
CA GLY A 128 10.62 -14.28 -6.30
C GLY A 128 10.49 -15.72 -6.81
N PRO A 129 10.74 -15.96 -8.11
CA PRO A 129 10.59 -17.29 -8.72
C PRO A 129 11.64 -18.29 -8.20
N ASP A 130 12.75 -17.79 -7.65
CA ASP A 130 13.81 -18.53 -6.98
C ASP A 130 13.61 -18.66 -5.46
N LYS A 131 12.43 -18.29 -4.96
CA LYS A 131 12.06 -18.23 -3.53
C LYS A 131 12.86 -17.20 -2.71
N THR A 132 13.49 -16.23 -3.37
CA THR A 132 14.11 -15.11 -2.66
C THR A 132 13.03 -14.17 -2.11
N MET A 133 13.23 -13.70 -0.88
CA MET A 133 12.32 -12.75 -0.24
C MET A 133 12.80 -11.33 -0.49
N GLN A 134 11.91 -10.48 -0.98
CA GLN A 134 12.15 -9.07 -1.25
C GLN A 134 11.11 -8.21 -0.51
N ALA A 135 11.57 -7.14 0.12
CA ALA A 135 10.70 -6.13 0.72
C ALA A 135 10.61 -4.93 -0.23
N VAL A 136 9.40 -4.61 -0.70
CA VAL A 136 9.13 -3.45 -1.56
C VAL A 136 8.40 -2.40 -0.74
N GLU A 137 9.05 -1.27 -0.49
CA GLU A 137 8.47 -0.16 0.25
C GLU A 137 7.73 0.80 -0.70
N VAL A 138 6.49 1.13 -0.36
CA VAL A 138 5.66 2.06 -1.11
C VAL A 138 4.97 3.05 -0.17
N GLN A 139 4.82 4.27 -0.65
CA GLN A 139 4.06 5.32 0.03
C GLN A 139 2.66 5.37 -0.58
N ALA A 140 1.65 4.94 0.17
CA ALA A 140 0.28 4.89 -0.31
C ALA A 140 -0.48 6.14 0.17
N ALA A 141 -0.92 6.96 -0.77
CA ALA A 141 -1.67 8.18 -0.45
C ALA A 141 -3.07 7.83 0.07
N VAL A 142 -3.51 8.48 1.14
CA VAL A 142 -4.87 8.28 1.66
C VAL A 142 -5.87 9.08 0.82
N ARG A 143 -6.83 8.35 0.22
CA ARG A 143 -7.93 8.91 -0.59
C ARG A 143 -9.25 8.89 0.18
N ASP A 144 -10.23 9.62 -0.33
CA ASP A 144 -11.55 9.74 0.31
C ASP A 144 -12.24 8.38 0.51
N LEU A 145 -13.11 8.32 1.52
CA LEU A 145 -13.95 7.16 1.84
C LEU A 145 -14.79 6.69 0.65
N THR A 146 -15.11 7.58 -0.29
CA THR A 146 -15.91 7.31 -1.49
C THR A 146 -15.07 6.97 -2.71
N ALA A 147 -13.74 6.89 -2.60
CA ALA A 147 -12.87 6.43 -3.68
C ALA A 147 -13.04 4.93 -3.91
N SER A 148 -14.24 4.49 -4.27
CA SER A 148 -14.45 3.22 -4.94
C SER A 148 -13.99 3.44 -6.38
N GLY A 149 -13.11 2.56 -6.89
CA GLY A 149 -12.94 2.46 -8.34
C GLY A 149 -14.32 2.31 -8.98
N SER A 150 -14.60 3.13 -9.99
CA SER A 150 -15.90 3.17 -10.66
C SER A 150 -16.33 1.78 -11.15
N SER A 151 -17.35 1.18 -10.52
CA SER A 151 -18.43 0.43 -11.18
C SER A 151 -19.53 0.00 -10.19
N ALA A 152 -20.76 0.43 -10.50
CA ALA A 152 -22.09 -0.15 -10.27
C ALA A 152 -22.35 -0.93 -8.95
N GLY A 153 -23.35 -0.57 -8.14
CA GLY A 153 -24.74 -0.40 -8.58
C GLY A 153 -25.53 0.59 -7.75
N GLU A 154 -26.19 1.48 -8.48
CA GLU A 154 -27.34 2.27 -8.10
C GLU A 154 -28.48 1.33 -7.65
N HIS A 155 -28.73 1.21 -6.34
CA HIS A 155 -30.00 0.68 -5.86
C HIS A 155 -30.99 1.83 -5.72
N GLY A 156 -31.68 2.10 -6.83
CA GLY A 156 -32.92 2.85 -6.81
C GLY A 156 -33.97 2.14 -5.97
N LYS A 157 -34.58 2.91 -5.06
CA LYS A 157 -36.01 2.95 -4.73
C LYS A 157 -36.74 1.62 -4.48
N HIS A 158 -37.23 1.45 -3.25
CA HIS A 158 -38.63 1.14 -2.97
C HIS A 158 -39.05 1.87 -1.69
#